data_AF-A0A6B2CQE4-F1
#
_entry.id   AF-A0A6B2CQE4-F1
#
_cell.length_a   1.000
_cell.length_b   1.000
_cell.length_c   1.000
_cell.angle_alpha   90.00
_cell.angle_beta   90.00
_cell.angle_gamma   90.00
#
_symmetry.space_group_name_H-M   'P 1'
#
loop_
_entity.id
_entity.type
_entity.pdbx_description
1 polymer ?
#
loop_
_entity_poly.entity_id
_entity_poly.type
_entity_poly.pdbx_seq_one_letter_code
_entity_poly.pdbx_strand_id
1 'polypeptide(L)'
;MTIVSFIQQVTQEVTAAAWALFVLTWTIGWTLRGAPIPLRGLKRAGASFIEDSIWAALWLALGSTIFTFIVYVVKVVTGSP
;
A
#
# COMPACT_ATOMS: atom_id res chain seq x y z
N MET A 1 -27.84 -0.60 -5.62
CA MET A 1 -26.43 -0.17 -5.63
C MET A 1 -26.19 0.60 -6.91
N THR A 2 -25.65 1.82 -6.86
CA THR A 2 -25.26 2.55 -8.08
C THR A 2 -23.86 2.09 -8.52
N ILE A 3 -23.55 2.17 -9.82
CA ILE A 3 -22.22 1.83 -10.34
C ILE A 3 -21.10 2.59 -9.59
N VAL A 4 -21.37 3.85 -9.22
CA VAL A 4 -20.45 4.71 -8.48
C VAL A 4 -20.16 4.15 -7.09
N SER A 5 -21.21 3.77 -6.34
CA SER A 5 -21.06 3.19 -5.00
C SER A 5 -20.28 1.87 -5.02
N PHE A 6 -20.47 1.05 -6.06
CA PHE A 6 -19.72 -0.20 -6.24
C PHE A 6 -18.23 0.06 -6.50
N ILE A 7 -17.90 0.97 -7.41
CA ILE A 7 -16.51 1.32 -7.72
C ILE A 7 -15.80 1.88 -6.48
N GLN A 8 -16.47 2.73 -5.69
CA GLN A 8 -15.91 3.27 -4.45
C GLN A 8 -15.61 2.16 -3.43
N GLN A 9 -16.55 1.24 -3.23
CA GLN A 9 -16.36 0.12 -2.31
C GLN A 9 -15.19 -0.78 -2.75
N VAL A 10 -15.16 -1.20 -4.01
CA VAL A 10 -14.06 -2.04 -4.54
C VAL A 10 -12.71 -1.31 -4.41
N THR A 11 -12.67 -0.01 -4.70
CA THR A 11 -11.46 0.80 -4.55
C THR A 11 -10.96 0.82 -3.10
N GLN A 12 -11.87 0.99 -2.13
CA GLN A 12 -11.55 0.95 -0.70
C GLN A 12 -11.04 -0.43 -0.27
N GLU A 13 -11.73 -1.50 -0.67
CA GLU A 13 -11.34 -2.87 -0.33
C GLU A 13 -9.97 -3.24 -0.91
N VAL A 14 -9.71 -2.91 -2.18
CA VAL A 14 -8.41 -3.17 -2.83
C VAL A 14 -7.30 -2.36 -2.17
N THR A 15 -7.55 -1.09 -1.83
CA THR A 15 -6.57 -0.24 -1.13
C THR A 15 -6.26 -0.81 0.26
N ALA A 16 -7.28 -1.25 1.00
CA ALA A 16 -7.09 -1.88 2.31
C ALA A 16 -6.31 -3.20 2.22
N ALA A 17 -6.62 -4.04 1.23
CA ALA A 17 -5.89 -5.28 0.98
C ALA A 17 -4.41 -5.01 0.62
N ALA A 18 -4.13 -3.97 -0.17
CA ALA A 18 -2.77 -3.58 -0.53
C ALA A 18 -1.96 -3.12 0.70
N TRP A 19 -2.56 -2.31 1.58
CA TRP A 19 -1.93 -1.93 2.85
C TRP A 19 -1.70 -3.14 3.78
N ALA A 20 -2.64 -4.09 3.82
CA ALA A 20 -2.47 -5.31 4.60
C ALA A 20 -1.30 -6.16 4.09
N LEU A 21 -1.17 -6.34 2.77
CA LEU A 21 -0.06 -7.05 2.14
C LEU A 21 1.28 -6.35 2.37
N PHE A 22 1.30 -5.02 2.36
CA PHE A 22 2.48 -4.24 2.73
C PHE A 22 2.93 -4.58 4.15
N VAL A 23 2.04 -4.46 5.15
CA VAL A 23 2.38 -4.72 6.55
C VAL A 23 2.83 -6.17 6.75
N LEU A 24 2.17 -7.13 6.09
CA LEU A 24 2.53 -8.54 6.15
C LEU A 24 3.95 -8.77 5.59
N THR A 25 4.26 -8.20 4.43
CA THR A 25 5.59 -8.35 3.81
C THR A 25 6.67 -7.66 4.64
N TRP A 26 6.37 -6.48 5.16
CA TRP A 26 7.27 -5.70 6.01
C TRP A 26 7.58 -6.43 7.33
N THR A 27 6.55 -6.95 8.01
CA THR A 27 6.72 -7.72 9.24
C THR A 27 7.55 -8.98 9.00
N ILE A 28 7.25 -9.76 7.94
CA ILE A 28 8.04 -10.94 7.54
C ILE A 28 9.51 -10.57 7.27
N GLY A 29 9.76 -9.47 6.56
CA GLY A 29 11.11 -9.00 6.28
C GLY A 29 11.92 -8.75 7.55
N TRP A 30 11.31 -8.12 8.56
CA TRP A 30 11.94 -7.91 9.87
C TRP A 30 12.13 -9.20 10.65
N THR A 31 11.17 -10.14 10.65
CA THR A 31 11.34 -11.44 11.31
C THR A 31 12.50 -12.24 10.70
N LEU A 32 12.63 -12.24 9.37
CA LEU A 32 13.72 -12.92 8.67
C LEU A 32 15.09 -12.28 8.95
N ARG A 33 15.15 -10.95 9.00
CA ARG A 33 16.39 -10.21 9.29
C ARG A 33 16.81 -10.31 10.75
N GLY A 34 15.84 -10.26 11.67
CA GLY A 34 16.03 -10.31 13.11
C GLY A 34 16.23 -11.71 13.68
N ALA A 35 16.00 -12.76 12.88
CA ALA A 35 16.19 -14.13 13.31
C ALA A 35 17.66 -14.38 13.75
N PRO A 36 17.88 -15.04 14.90
CA PRO A 36 19.21 -15.41 15.39
C PRO A 36 19.82 -16.59 14.61
N ILE A 37 19.59 -16.63 13.29
CA ILE A 37 20.02 -17.70 12.40
C ILE A 37 21.19 -17.17 11.56
N PRO A 38 22.36 -17.83 11.56
CA PRO A 38 23.56 -17.38 10.85
C PRO A 38 23.53 -17.70 9.34
N LEU A 39 22.35 -17.66 8.71
CA LEU A 39 22.19 -17.83 7.27
C LEU A 39 22.24 -16.48 6.57
N ARG A 40 23.36 -16.20 5.90
CA ARG A 40 23.54 -14.94 5.12
C ARG A 40 22.44 -14.75 4.07
N GLY A 41 22.00 -15.83 3.42
CA GLY A 41 20.91 -15.80 2.44
C GLY A 41 19.58 -15.34 3.03
N LEU A 42 19.24 -15.80 4.24
CA LEU A 42 18.00 -15.44 4.93
C LEU A 42 17.97 -13.95 5.31
N LYS A 43 19.09 -13.43 5.82
CA LYS A 43 19.23 -12.01 6.16
C LYS A 43 19.15 -11.12 4.92
N ARG A 44 19.68 -11.57 3.77
CA ARG A 44 19.58 -10.86 2.49
C ARG A 44 18.15 -10.86 1.94
N ALA A 45 17.45 -12.00 2.03
CA ALA A 45 16.03 -12.09 1.64
C ALA A 45 15.16 -11.18 2.52
N GLY A 46 15.37 -11.18 3.84
CA GLY A 46 14.68 -10.27 4.76
C GLY A 46 14.92 -8.80 4.42
N ALA A 47 16.15 -8.42 4.08
CA ALA A 47 16.46 -7.06 3.64
C ALA A 47 15.74 -6.69 2.32
N SER A 48 15.72 -7.60 1.34
CA SER A 48 15.00 -7.41 0.07
C SER A 48 13.51 -7.23 0.30
N PHE A 49 12.88 -8.05 1.14
CA PHE A 49 11.46 -7.91 1.46
C PHE A 49 11.12 -6.58 2.14
N ILE A 50 12.00 -6.10 3.04
CA ILE A 50 11.83 -4.78 3.65
C ILE A 50 11.90 -3.70 2.59
N GLU A 51 12.91 -3.73 1.71
CA GLU A 51 13.06 -2.74 0.64
C GLU A 51 11.86 -2.72 -0.31
N ASP A 52 11.45 -3.88 -0.81
CA ASP A 52 10.30 -4.02 -1.71
C ASP A 52 9.01 -3.54 -1.03
N SER A 53 8.82 -3.84 0.26
CA SER A 53 7.65 -3.38 1.01
C SER A 53 7.63 -1.85 1.15
N ILE A 54 8.77 -1.20 1.37
CA ILE A 54 8.85 0.26 1.47
C ILE A 54 8.51 0.91 0.13
N TRP A 55 9.02 0.36 -0.98
CA TRP A 55 8.67 0.81 -2.32
C TRP A 55 7.18 0.65 -2.60
N ALA A 56 6.59 -0.50 -2.23
CA ALA A 56 5.15 -0.73 -2.39
C ALA A 56 4.33 0.30 -1.59
N ALA A 57 4.67 0.56 -0.32
CA ALA A 57 3.99 1.57 0.49
C ALA A 57 4.14 2.98 -0.08
N LEU A 58 5.31 3.33 -0.60
CA LEU A 58 5.54 4.62 -1.26
C LEU A 58 4.59 4.79 -2.45
N TRP A 59 4.51 3.79 -3.32
CA TRP A 59 3.62 3.83 -4.48
C TRP A 59 2.14 3.88 -4.09
N LEU A 60 1.73 3.14 -3.07
CA LEU A 60 0.35 3.18 -2.54
C LEU A 60 0.00 4.56 -1.97
N ALA A 61 0.92 5.17 -1.21
CA ALA A 61 0.72 6.50 -0.64
C ALA A 61 0.66 7.58 -1.74
N LEU A 62 1.55 7.52 -2.73
CA LEU A 62 1.54 8.46 -3.87
C LEU A 62 0.28 8.31 -4.71
N GLY A 63 -0.11 7.08 -5.05
CA GLY A 63 -1.32 6.81 -5.83
C GLY A 63 -2.59 7.29 -5.14
N SER A 64 -2.74 7.02 -3.84
CA SER A 64 -3.89 7.49 -3.05
C SER A 64 -3.91 9.02 -2.88
N THR A 65 -2.75 9.65 -2.74
CA THR A 65 -2.63 11.12 -2.65
C THR A 65 -3.04 11.78 -3.96
N ILE A 66 -2.50 11.32 -5.09
CA ILE A 66 -2.83 11.85 -6.43
C ILE A 66 -4.32 11.66 -6.72
N PHE A 67 -4.88 10.49 -6.42
CA PHE A 67 -6.30 10.24 -6.61
C PHE A 67 -7.17 11.20 -5.78
N THR A 68 -6.85 11.37 -4.50
CA THR A 68 -7.56 12.30 -3.62
C THR A 68 -7.46 13.74 -4.11
N PHE A 69 -6.29 14.13 -4.59
CA PHE A 69 -6.07 15.46 -5.17
C PHE A 69 -6.93 15.70 -6.42
N ILE A 70 -6.99 14.74 -7.35
CA ILE A 70 -7.84 14.83 -8.53
C ILE A 70 -9.31 14.96 -8.14
N VAL A 71 -9.79 14.11 -7.22
CA VAL A 71 -11.17 14.17 -6.72
C VAL A 71 -11.46 15.53 -6.09
N TYR A 72 -10.53 16.08 -5.31
CA TYR A 72 -10.67 17.41 -4.72
C TYR A 72 -10.79 18.51 -5.80
N VAL A 73 -9.89 18.52 -6.80
CA VAL A 73 -9.94 19.51 -7.89
C VAL A 73 -11.26 19.43 -8.65
N VAL A 74 -11.72 18.22 -8.97
CA VAL A 74 -13.00 18.03 -9.68
C VAL A 74 -14.17 18.62 -8.86
N LYS A 75 -14.23 18.37 -7.55
CA LYS A 75 -15.28 18.92 -6.68
C LYS A 75 -15.26 20.45 -6.66
N VAL A 76 -14.08 21.05 -6.57
CA VAL A 76 -13.92 22.51 -6.60
C VAL A 76 -14.40 23.09 -7.93
N VAL A 77 -14.10 22.45 -9.05
CA VAL A 77 -14.48 22.92 -10.40
C VAL A 77 -15.99 22.75 -10.66
N THR A 78 -16.60 21.65 -10.22
CA THR A 78 -18.04 21.40 -10.48
C THR A 78 -18.97 22.14 -9.51
N GLY A 79 -18.43 22.89 -8.54
CA GLY A 79 -19.23 23.65 -7.56
C GLY A 79 -20.17 22.77 -6.71
N SER A 80 -19.89 21.47 -6.67
CA SER A 80 -20.68 20.48 -5.92
C SER A 80 -20.13 20.43 -4.49
N PRO A 81 -20.97 20.63 -3.45
CA PRO A 81 -20.52 20.56 -2.06
C PRO A 81 -19.91 19.19 -1.70
#